data_AF-D7C0F7-F1
#
_entry.id   AF-D7C0F7-F1
#
_cell.length_a   1.000
_cell.length_b   1.000
_cell.length_c   1.000
_cell.angle_alpha   90.00
_cell.angle_beta   90.00
_cell.angle_gamma   90.00
#
_symmetry.space_group_name_H-M   'P 1'
#
loop_
_entity.id
_entity.type
_entity.pdbx_description
1 polymer ?
#
loop_
_entity_poly.entity_id
_entity_poly.type
_entity_poly.pdbx_seq_one_letter_code
_entity_poly.pdbx_strand_id
1 'polypeptide(L)'
;MSDILTFIIVPALYLALLLLYLVFVPVIAALRGAALVSELLWRYCRLLGGVLRLRTPEFVTIPPYRPADERAHRNYFFGPATRDLRQLLTLGRRLYVRTVTDAYRRVTADQFTAPSTHRSASVPYGLTLYLGLGVGAAAAAPVLGLLLGLHALGVALLTLGARLTALTLRAADRAVMILRGLPRGMLCPSCFERVPYPAYDCPRTTCRRRHADIRPGTFGLFRRRCACDERIPTLLMLMSRDARLSGHCVHEHCGKPMNPDAGHMPELILPLIGGRAAGKTQLMAAMVKALENTAENGGPAIRLADPESTANQRVLNEVLEIQGHTRPTQKTLPRAHSFVRGSGRAERLVHVFDTAGERFVNREETDALRYIREARTFVFVLDPMAVGAFWTRLDPAGPKVDRTLASTVDPEDVFSRSVQTVRTMGTRLDKARLAVAVSKRDLMTGQSALLPDRPDHSDTTRDWLCERLGLRNLLKTMDLEFGEVRFFCTAAVADEEGRVDPSIGVFVDWCLRE
;
A
#
# COMPACT_ATOMS: atom_id res chain seq x y z
N MET A 1 -105.30 -0.45 -16.43
CA MET A 1 -104.78 0.55 -15.45
C MET A 1 -103.63 0.00 -14.61
N SER A 2 -103.67 -1.25 -14.14
CA SER A 2 -102.59 -1.91 -13.40
C SER A 2 -101.24 -1.94 -14.14
N ASP A 3 -101.25 -2.20 -15.45
CA ASP A 3 -100.01 -2.36 -16.21
C ASP A 3 -99.31 -1.02 -16.47
N ILE A 4 -100.07 0.04 -16.69
CA ILE A 4 -99.57 1.42 -16.85
C ILE A 4 -98.99 1.93 -15.52
N LEU A 5 -99.65 1.62 -14.40
CA LEU A 5 -99.18 1.98 -13.08
C LEU A 5 -97.84 1.31 -12.75
N THR A 6 -97.71 0.03 -13.11
CA THR A 6 -96.47 -0.74 -12.91
C THR A 6 -95.32 -0.21 -13.79
N PHE A 7 -95.62 0.19 -15.03
CA PHE A 7 -94.64 0.73 -15.97
C PHE A 7 -94.09 2.11 -15.58
N ILE A 8 -94.79 2.87 -14.74
CA ILE A 8 -94.36 4.19 -14.25
C ILE A 8 -93.77 4.10 -12.85
N ILE A 9 -94.39 3.34 -11.95
CA ILE A 9 -93.97 3.23 -10.55
C ILE A 9 -92.64 2.49 -10.43
N VAL A 10 -92.42 1.40 -11.19
CA VAL A 10 -91.18 0.61 -11.08
C VAL A 10 -89.94 1.41 -11.52
N PRO A 11 -89.95 2.13 -12.66
CA PRO A 11 -88.83 3.01 -13.02
C PRO A 11 -88.65 4.18 -12.06
N ALA A 12 -89.73 4.79 -11.57
CA ALA A 12 -89.64 5.90 -10.62
C ALA A 12 -89.04 5.46 -9.27
N LEU A 13 -89.45 4.29 -8.76
CA LEU A 13 -88.88 3.69 -7.56
C LEU A 13 -87.40 3.31 -7.77
N TYR A 14 -87.05 2.75 -8.93
CA TYR A 14 -85.65 2.46 -9.27
C TYR A 14 -84.79 3.73 -9.33
N LEU A 15 -85.30 4.82 -9.91
CA LEU A 15 -84.63 6.12 -9.95
C LEU A 15 -84.44 6.70 -8.54
N ALA A 16 -85.45 6.60 -7.68
CA ALA A 16 -85.36 7.03 -6.28
C ALA A 16 -84.31 6.21 -5.50
N LEU A 17 -84.27 4.89 -5.70
CA LEU A 17 -83.27 4.00 -5.11
C LEU A 17 -81.86 4.29 -5.65
N LEU A 18 -81.73 4.59 -6.94
CA LEU A 18 -80.45 4.98 -7.55
C LEU A 18 -79.97 6.32 -6.99
N LEU A 19 -80.86 7.28 -6.78
CA LEU A 19 -80.53 8.58 -6.21
C LEU A 19 -80.11 8.46 -4.74
N LEU A 20 -80.77 7.60 -3.96
CA LEU A 20 -80.33 7.23 -2.61
C LEU A 20 -78.96 6.54 -2.64
N TYR A 21 -78.72 5.64 -3.59
CA TYR A 21 -77.44 4.96 -3.78
C TYR A 21 -76.28 5.94 -4.06
N LEU A 22 -76.50 6.99 -4.85
CA LEU A 22 -75.50 8.02 -5.14
C LEU A 22 -74.92 8.68 -3.89
N VAL A 23 -75.69 8.76 -2.79
CA VAL A 23 -75.21 9.25 -1.49
C VAL A 23 -74.13 8.34 -0.89
N PHE A 24 -74.24 7.02 -1.12
CA PHE A 24 -73.29 6.01 -0.61
C PHE A 24 -72.12 5.73 -1.55
N VAL A 25 -72.20 6.10 -2.83
CA VAL A 25 -71.12 5.97 -3.83
C VAL A 25 -69.76 6.43 -3.33
N PRO A 26 -69.57 7.65 -2.77
CA PRO A 26 -68.26 8.10 -2.33
C PRO A 26 -67.66 7.22 -1.24
N VAL A 27 -68.49 6.72 -0.30
CA VAL A 27 -68.05 5.83 0.79
C VAL A 27 -67.61 4.48 0.23
N ILE A 28 -68.39 3.88 -0.66
CA ILE A 28 -68.07 2.58 -1.28
C ILE A 28 -66.80 2.69 -2.13
N ALA A 29 -66.68 3.74 -2.94
CA ALA A 29 -65.49 3.99 -3.74
C ALA A 29 -64.25 4.21 -2.85
N ALA A 30 -64.37 4.99 -1.78
CA ALA A 30 -63.27 5.23 -0.84
C ALA A 30 -62.83 3.94 -0.13
N LEU A 31 -63.76 3.13 0.38
CA LEU A 31 -63.44 1.84 1.01
C LEU A 31 -62.74 0.90 0.03
N ARG A 32 -63.21 0.83 -1.23
CA ARG A 32 -62.57 -0.01 -2.24
C ARG A 32 -61.17 0.47 -2.59
N GLY A 33 -61.00 1.79 -2.73
CA GLY A 33 -59.69 2.42 -2.95
C GLY A 33 -58.73 2.14 -1.80
N ALA A 34 -59.18 2.32 -0.55
CA ALA A 34 -58.40 2.04 0.65
C ALA A 34 -57.98 0.57 0.75
N ALA A 35 -58.87 -0.36 0.37
CA ALA A 35 -58.55 -1.79 0.32
C ALA A 35 -57.45 -2.09 -0.71
N LEU A 36 -57.50 -1.47 -1.90
CA LEU A 36 -56.45 -1.63 -2.92
C LEU A 36 -55.12 -1.05 -2.46
N VAL A 37 -55.12 0.14 -1.87
CA VAL A 37 -53.91 0.77 -1.30
C VAL A 37 -53.29 -0.14 -0.24
N SER A 38 -54.11 -0.67 0.68
CA SER A 38 -53.67 -1.59 1.74
C SER A 38 -53.08 -2.88 1.17
N GLU A 39 -53.71 -3.46 0.15
CA GLU A 39 -53.21 -4.66 -0.53
C GLU A 39 -51.86 -4.41 -1.21
N LEU A 40 -51.72 -3.28 -1.89
CA LEU A 40 -50.47 -2.88 -2.56
C LEU A 40 -49.34 -2.64 -1.55
N LEU A 41 -49.62 -1.95 -0.44
CA LEU A 41 -48.63 -1.70 0.61
C LEU A 41 -48.19 -3.00 1.28
N TRP A 42 -49.13 -3.89 1.63
CA TRP A 42 -48.81 -5.20 2.19
C TRP A 42 -47.92 -6.03 1.26
N ARG A 43 -48.30 -6.09 -0.02
CA ARG A 43 -47.53 -6.81 -1.04
C ARG A 43 -46.15 -6.20 -1.28
N TYR A 44 -46.02 -4.86 -1.21
CA TYR A 44 -44.73 -4.17 -1.29
C TYR A 44 -43.83 -4.48 -0.09
N CYS A 45 -44.35 -4.49 1.14
CA CYS A 45 -43.61 -4.89 2.33
C CYS A 45 -43.13 -6.34 2.24
N ARG A 46 -43.98 -7.25 1.72
CA ARG A 46 -43.59 -8.64 1.47
C ARG A 46 -42.49 -8.73 0.40
N LEU A 47 -42.55 -7.92 -0.65
CA LEU A 47 -41.51 -7.84 -1.67
C LEU A 47 -40.18 -7.34 -1.07
N LEU A 48 -40.22 -6.30 -0.23
CA LEU A 48 -39.05 -5.77 0.44
C LEU A 48 -38.38 -6.83 1.33
N GLY A 49 -39.15 -7.53 2.17
CA GLY A 49 -38.65 -8.63 2.98
C GLY A 49 -38.15 -9.82 2.15
N GLY A 50 -38.81 -10.08 1.02
CA GLY A 50 -38.43 -11.10 0.04
C GLY A 50 -37.07 -10.84 -0.57
N VAL A 51 -36.83 -9.63 -1.08
CA VAL A 51 -35.57 -9.24 -1.74
C VAL A 51 -34.42 -9.08 -0.74
N LEU A 52 -34.66 -8.44 0.42
CA LEU A 52 -33.57 -8.13 1.35
C LEU A 52 -33.21 -9.32 2.26
N ARG A 53 -34.19 -10.08 2.74
CA ARG A 53 -33.99 -11.11 3.78
C ARG A 53 -34.10 -12.54 3.25
N LEU A 54 -35.23 -12.89 2.62
CA LEU A 54 -35.54 -14.29 2.27
C LEU A 54 -34.75 -14.78 1.05
N ARG A 55 -34.54 -13.93 0.05
CA ARG A 55 -33.75 -14.20 -1.17
C ARG A 55 -34.10 -15.53 -1.86
N THR A 56 -35.38 -15.89 -1.87
CA THR A 56 -35.87 -17.08 -2.60
C THR A 56 -35.77 -16.87 -4.11
N PRO A 57 -35.76 -17.93 -4.94
CA PRO A 57 -35.66 -17.81 -6.40
C PRO A 57 -36.72 -16.88 -7.01
N GLU A 58 -37.91 -16.83 -6.42
CA GLU A 58 -39.00 -15.92 -6.79
C GLU A 58 -38.62 -14.44 -6.68
N PHE A 59 -37.81 -14.09 -5.66
CA PHE A 59 -37.34 -12.74 -5.37
C PHE A 59 -35.89 -12.52 -5.79
N VAL A 60 -35.28 -13.38 -6.62
CA VAL A 60 -33.94 -13.20 -7.19
C VAL A 60 -34.03 -13.32 -8.71
N THR A 61 -34.45 -12.23 -9.35
CA THR A 61 -34.59 -12.15 -10.81
C THR A 61 -33.29 -11.75 -11.50
N ILE A 62 -32.38 -11.13 -10.76
CA ILE A 62 -31.06 -10.75 -11.26
C ILE A 62 -30.06 -11.67 -10.54
N PRO A 63 -29.35 -12.59 -11.24
CA PRO A 63 -28.54 -13.63 -10.60
C PRO A 63 -27.51 -13.03 -9.63
N PRO A 64 -27.11 -13.70 -8.55
CA PRO A 64 -26.06 -13.18 -7.69
C PRO A 64 -24.81 -12.87 -8.53
N TYR A 65 -24.19 -11.71 -8.29
CA TYR A 65 -22.97 -11.34 -8.99
C TYR A 65 -21.86 -12.34 -8.64
N ARG A 66 -21.57 -13.24 -9.59
CA ARG A 66 -20.46 -14.19 -9.57
C ARG A 66 -19.54 -13.86 -10.73
N PRO A 67 -18.61 -12.92 -10.56
CA PRO A 67 -17.56 -12.75 -11.53
C PRO A 67 -16.70 -14.02 -11.53
N ALA A 68 -16.51 -14.63 -12.71
CA ALA A 68 -15.59 -15.75 -12.87
C ALA A 68 -14.14 -15.35 -12.52
N ASP A 69 -13.82 -14.05 -12.67
CA ASP A 69 -12.46 -13.52 -12.58
C ASP A 69 -12.14 -12.72 -11.31
N GLU A 70 -13.14 -12.31 -10.49
CA GLU A 70 -12.82 -11.58 -9.27
C GLU A 70 -12.39 -12.53 -8.14
N ARG A 71 -11.20 -12.26 -7.60
CA ARG A 71 -10.59 -13.09 -6.56
C ARG A 71 -11.34 -13.00 -5.21
N ALA A 72 -12.18 -11.98 -5.01
CA ALA A 72 -12.90 -11.71 -3.75
C ALA A 72 -14.33 -11.21 -3.98
N HIS A 73 -15.19 -11.40 -2.97
CA HIS A 73 -16.55 -10.89 -2.99
C HIS A 73 -16.59 -9.38 -2.78
N ARG A 74 -17.46 -8.70 -3.54
CA ARG A 74 -17.75 -7.28 -3.34
C ARG A 74 -18.54 -7.06 -2.05
N ASN A 75 -18.19 -6.00 -1.34
CA ASN A 75 -18.96 -5.49 -0.21
C ASN A 75 -20.35 -5.05 -0.67
N TYR A 76 -21.36 -5.23 0.18
CA TYR A 76 -22.77 -5.00 -0.14
C TYR A 76 -23.03 -3.60 -0.72
N PHE A 77 -22.44 -2.58 -0.11
CA PHE A 77 -22.60 -1.18 -0.51
C PHE A 77 -21.87 -0.78 -1.81
N PHE A 78 -21.00 -1.65 -2.35
CA PHE A 78 -20.20 -1.37 -3.56
C PHE A 78 -20.68 -2.16 -4.80
N GLY A 79 -21.94 -2.61 -4.78
CA GLY A 79 -22.56 -3.28 -5.91
C GLY A 79 -23.92 -3.89 -5.57
N PRO A 80 -23.97 -4.92 -4.71
CA PRO A 80 -25.21 -5.63 -4.36
C PRO A 80 -26.38 -4.72 -3.97
N ALA A 81 -26.17 -3.69 -3.15
CA ALA A 81 -27.24 -2.77 -2.73
C ALA A 81 -27.92 -2.05 -3.91
N THR A 82 -27.14 -1.62 -4.91
CA THR A 82 -27.70 -0.99 -6.12
C THR A 82 -28.45 -1.99 -7.00
N ARG A 83 -28.05 -3.27 -6.98
CA ARG A 83 -28.74 -4.36 -7.69
C ARG A 83 -30.08 -4.66 -7.04
N ASP A 84 -30.10 -4.77 -5.72
CA ASP A 84 -31.31 -4.99 -4.93
C ASP A 84 -32.31 -3.84 -5.15
N LEU A 85 -31.83 -2.59 -5.23
CA LEU A 85 -32.68 -1.43 -5.53
C LEU A 85 -33.30 -1.51 -6.94
N ARG A 86 -32.52 -1.86 -7.97
CA ARG A 86 -33.06 -2.08 -9.33
C ARG A 86 -34.06 -3.22 -9.37
N GLN A 87 -33.82 -4.24 -8.57
CA GLN A 87 -34.72 -5.38 -8.46
C GLN A 87 -36.04 -4.99 -7.80
N LEU A 88 -36.00 -4.22 -6.71
CA LEU A 88 -37.19 -3.66 -6.06
C LEU A 88 -38.00 -2.80 -7.02
N LEU A 89 -37.34 -1.93 -7.80
CA LEU A 89 -38.01 -1.13 -8.82
C LEU A 89 -38.71 -2.00 -9.89
N THR A 90 -38.00 -3.00 -10.42
CA THR A 90 -38.52 -3.87 -11.49
C THR A 90 -39.68 -4.74 -11.00
N LEU A 91 -39.51 -5.39 -9.85
CA LEU A 91 -40.54 -6.24 -9.25
C LEU A 91 -41.71 -5.41 -8.72
N GLY A 92 -41.45 -4.24 -8.12
CA GLY A 92 -42.46 -3.31 -7.64
C GLY A 92 -43.37 -2.81 -8.77
N ARG A 93 -42.80 -2.43 -9.92
CA ARG A 93 -43.59 -2.04 -11.11
C ARG A 93 -44.48 -3.19 -11.60
N ARG A 94 -43.93 -4.41 -11.70
CA ARG A 94 -44.69 -5.59 -12.13
C ARG A 94 -45.81 -5.92 -11.14
N LEU A 95 -45.53 -5.82 -9.84
CA LEU A 95 -46.47 -6.06 -8.77
C LEU A 95 -47.63 -5.06 -8.82
N TYR A 96 -47.33 -3.77 -8.96
CA TYR A 96 -48.34 -2.72 -9.11
C TYR A 96 -49.26 -2.98 -10.30
N VAL A 97 -48.70 -3.18 -11.50
CA VAL A 97 -49.47 -3.41 -12.72
C VAL A 97 -50.34 -4.67 -12.61
N ARG A 98 -49.79 -5.78 -12.10
CA ARG A 98 -50.54 -7.04 -11.93
C ARG A 98 -51.68 -6.88 -10.93
N THR A 99 -51.40 -6.37 -9.73
CA THR A 99 -52.42 -6.23 -8.68
C THR A 99 -53.56 -5.30 -9.11
N VAL A 100 -53.26 -4.18 -9.78
CA VAL A 100 -54.28 -3.28 -10.30
C VAL A 100 -55.08 -3.98 -11.41
N THR A 101 -54.41 -4.60 -12.39
CA THR A 101 -55.08 -5.29 -13.50
C THR A 101 -55.99 -6.44 -13.01
N ASP A 102 -55.51 -7.24 -12.05
CA ASP A 102 -56.27 -8.33 -11.46
C ASP A 102 -57.47 -7.81 -10.65
N ALA A 103 -57.31 -6.68 -9.96
CA ALA A 103 -58.40 -6.03 -9.23
C ALA A 103 -59.49 -5.53 -10.19
N TYR A 104 -59.13 -4.92 -11.32
CA TYR A 104 -60.08 -4.52 -12.36
C TYR A 104 -60.77 -5.75 -12.98
N ARG A 105 -60.01 -6.78 -13.37
CA ARG A 105 -60.55 -8.02 -13.96
C ARG A 105 -61.56 -8.71 -13.06
N ARG A 106 -61.30 -8.80 -11.75
CA ARG A 106 -62.25 -9.36 -10.78
C ARG A 106 -63.57 -8.60 -10.76
N VAL A 107 -63.51 -7.26 -10.70
CA VAL A 107 -64.73 -6.43 -10.74
C VAL A 107 -65.44 -6.57 -12.10
N THR A 108 -64.70 -6.64 -13.21
CA THR A 108 -65.29 -6.90 -14.54
C THR A 108 -66.05 -8.22 -14.57
N ALA A 109 -65.41 -9.27 -14.07
CA ALA A 109 -65.96 -10.62 -14.03
C ALA A 109 -67.26 -10.68 -13.21
N ASP A 110 -67.20 -10.15 -11.99
CA ASP A 110 -68.24 -10.31 -10.98
C ASP A 110 -69.45 -9.38 -11.18
N GLN A 111 -69.27 -8.23 -11.86
CA GLN A 111 -70.32 -7.20 -11.96
C GLN A 111 -70.87 -6.97 -13.37
N PHE A 112 -70.07 -7.24 -14.41
CA PHE A 112 -70.44 -6.92 -15.79
C PHE A 112 -70.64 -8.17 -16.65
N THR A 113 -69.78 -9.19 -16.54
CA THR A 113 -69.88 -10.39 -17.40
C THR A 113 -70.71 -11.51 -16.78
N ALA A 114 -70.57 -11.75 -15.48
CA ALA A 114 -71.31 -12.80 -14.76
C ALA A 114 -71.88 -12.25 -13.43
N PRO A 115 -72.82 -11.28 -13.48
CA PRO A 115 -73.35 -10.67 -12.28
C PRO A 115 -74.15 -11.67 -11.45
N SER A 116 -73.89 -11.69 -10.14
CA SER A 116 -74.61 -12.53 -9.16
C SER A 116 -76.04 -12.05 -8.88
N THR A 117 -76.36 -10.82 -9.29
CA THR A 117 -77.66 -10.14 -9.12
C THR A 117 -78.14 -9.56 -10.44
N HIS A 118 -79.36 -9.00 -10.45
CA HIS A 118 -79.93 -8.40 -11.65
C HIS A 118 -79.06 -7.24 -12.18
N ARG A 119 -78.86 -7.17 -13.50
CA ARG A 119 -77.92 -6.24 -14.17
C ARG A 119 -78.13 -4.76 -13.82
N SER A 120 -79.36 -4.37 -13.53
CA SER A 120 -79.73 -3.00 -13.15
C SER A 120 -79.11 -2.53 -11.83
N ALA A 121 -78.76 -3.44 -10.92
CA ALA A 121 -78.09 -3.13 -9.66
C ALA A 121 -76.57 -3.35 -9.74
N SER A 122 -76.12 -4.36 -10.49
CA SER A 122 -74.69 -4.71 -10.59
C SER A 122 -73.88 -3.67 -11.36
N VAL A 123 -74.46 -3.04 -12.40
CA VAL A 123 -73.74 -2.08 -13.25
C VAL A 123 -73.40 -0.78 -12.50
N PRO A 124 -74.35 -0.07 -11.84
CA PRO A 124 -74.02 1.11 -11.04
C PRO A 124 -73.01 0.81 -9.93
N TYR A 125 -73.13 -0.36 -9.28
CA TYR A 125 -72.20 -0.81 -8.26
C TYR A 125 -70.79 -1.09 -8.82
N GLY A 126 -70.70 -1.78 -9.96
CA GLY A 126 -69.44 -2.03 -10.66
C GLY A 126 -68.72 -0.75 -11.10
N LEU A 127 -69.47 0.27 -11.56
CA LEU A 127 -68.90 1.58 -11.90
C LEU A 127 -68.32 2.29 -10.67
N THR A 128 -69.01 2.25 -9.53
CA THR A 128 -68.50 2.78 -8.27
C THR A 128 -67.24 2.06 -7.80
N LEU A 129 -67.16 0.74 -7.98
CA LEU A 129 -65.94 -0.03 -7.69
C LEU A 129 -64.79 0.36 -8.63
N TYR A 130 -65.04 0.58 -9.92
CA TYR A 130 -64.03 1.08 -10.86
C TYR A 130 -63.51 2.47 -10.47
N LEU A 131 -64.41 3.38 -10.05
CA LEU A 131 -64.05 4.69 -9.54
C LEU A 131 -63.13 4.55 -8.31
N GLY A 132 -63.51 3.71 -7.35
CA GLY A 132 -62.70 3.41 -6.17
C GLY A 132 -61.33 2.80 -6.50
N LEU A 133 -61.27 1.87 -7.45
CA LEU A 133 -60.00 1.29 -7.92
C LEU A 133 -59.12 2.34 -8.60
N GLY A 134 -59.69 3.25 -9.40
CA GLY A 134 -58.95 4.30 -10.10
C GLY A 134 -58.34 5.28 -9.12
N VAL A 135 -59.14 5.78 -8.17
CA VAL A 135 -58.68 6.66 -7.08
C VAL A 135 -57.64 5.96 -6.22
N GLY A 136 -57.88 4.70 -5.84
CA GLY A 136 -56.94 3.91 -5.04
C GLY A 136 -55.61 3.66 -5.76
N ALA A 137 -55.63 3.35 -7.05
CA ALA A 137 -54.42 3.16 -7.85
C ALA A 137 -53.62 4.46 -7.99
N ALA A 138 -54.30 5.58 -8.23
CA ALA A 138 -53.70 6.91 -8.30
C ALA A 138 -53.10 7.35 -6.97
N ALA A 139 -53.76 7.05 -5.84
CA ALA A 139 -53.26 7.35 -4.50
C ALA A 139 -52.09 6.44 -4.07
N ALA A 140 -52.10 5.16 -4.47
CA ALA A 140 -51.05 4.21 -4.11
C ALA A 140 -49.71 4.50 -4.80
N ALA A 141 -49.74 4.98 -6.05
CA ALA A 141 -48.53 5.23 -6.85
C ALA A 141 -47.53 6.20 -6.16
N PRO A 142 -47.91 7.41 -5.69
CA PRO A 142 -46.99 8.31 -5.01
C PRO A 142 -46.51 7.75 -3.66
N VAL A 143 -47.35 7.02 -2.93
CA VAL A 143 -46.96 6.39 -1.65
C VAL A 143 -45.88 5.34 -1.87
N LEU A 144 -46.06 4.44 -2.84
CA LEU A 144 -45.06 3.43 -3.19
C LEU A 144 -43.78 4.08 -3.76
N GLY A 145 -43.93 5.14 -4.56
CA GLY A 145 -42.81 5.93 -5.08
C GLY A 145 -41.99 6.57 -3.95
N LEU A 146 -42.67 7.15 -2.94
CA LEU A 146 -42.04 7.70 -1.75
C LEU A 146 -41.29 6.62 -0.96
N LEU A 147 -41.90 5.47 -0.72
CA LEU A 147 -41.25 4.36 -0.02
C LEU A 147 -39.99 3.89 -0.76
N LEU A 148 -40.07 3.71 -2.07
CA LEU A 148 -38.90 3.37 -2.89
C LEU A 148 -37.83 4.47 -2.84
N GLY A 149 -38.24 5.74 -2.88
CA GLY A 149 -37.36 6.90 -2.75
C GLY A 149 -36.63 6.93 -1.40
N LEU A 150 -37.33 6.67 -0.30
CA LEU A 150 -36.74 6.57 1.04
C LEU A 150 -35.74 5.41 1.13
N HIS A 151 -36.04 4.25 0.54
CA HIS A 151 -35.08 3.15 0.46
C HIS A 151 -33.86 3.49 -0.40
N ALA A 152 -34.06 4.13 -1.55
CA ALA A 152 -32.98 4.58 -2.42
C ALA A 152 -32.06 5.59 -1.69
N LEU A 153 -32.65 6.54 -0.96
CA LEU A 153 -31.94 7.50 -0.14
C LEU A 153 -31.14 6.80 0.97
N GLY A 154 -31.75 5.85 1.69
CA GLY A 154 -31.05 5.07 2.72
C GLY A 154 -29.86 4.30 2.16
N VAL A 155 -30.02 3.63 1.01
CA VAL A 155 -28.92 2.94 0.33
C VAL A 155 -27.83 3.92 -0.11
N ALA A 156 -28.20 5.10 -0.63
CA ALA A 156 -27.24 6.12 -1.04
C ALA A 156 -26.44 6.66 0.15
N LEU A 157 -27.10 6.99 1.26
CA LEU A 157 -26.46 7.46 2.49
C LEU A 157 -25.52 6.41 3.08
N LEU A 158 -25.95 5.15 3.17
CA LEU A 158 -25.09 4.06 3.66
C LEU A 158 -23.90 3.79 2.72
N THR A 159 -24.10 3.91 1.41
CA THR A 159 -23.02 3.78 0.42
C THR A 159 -22.02 4.92 0.53
N LEU A 160 -22.50 6.15 0.71
CA LEU A 160 -21.65 7.31 0.95
C LEU A 160 -20.87 7.15 2.25
N GLY A 161 -21.55 6.76 3.34
CA GLY A 161 -20.92 6.46 4.62
C GLY A 161 -19.83 5.40 4.49
N ALA A 162 -20.10 4.29 3.81
CA ALA A 162 -19.11 3.24 3.55
C ALA A 162 -17.92 3.75 2.74
N ARG A 163 -18.13 4.61 1.74
CA ARG A 163 -17.04 5.24 0.95
C ARG A 163 -16.19 6.19 1.79
N LEU A 164 -16.83 7.02 2.61
CA LEU A 164 -16.14 7.93 3.54
C LEU A 164 -15.33 7.12 4.56
N THR A 165 -15.89 6.08 5.15
CA THR A 165 -15.15 5.17 6.05
C THR A 165 -13.98 4.50 5.33
N ALA A 166 -14.15 4.03 4.08
CA ALA A 166 -13.04 3.47 3.32
C ALA A 166 -11.92 4.51 3.11
N LEU A 167 -12.27 5.75 2.80
CA LEU A 167 -11.32 6.83 2.59
C LEU A 167 -10.59 7.20 3.88
N THR A 168 -11.30 7.34 5.00
CA THR A 168 -10.68 7.65 6.30
C THR A 168 -9.74 6.55 6.76
N LEU A 169 -10.13 5.28 6.58
CA LEU A 169 -9.27 4.15 6.90
C LEU A 169 -8.02 4.08 6.00
N ARG A 170 -8.15 4.39 4.70
CA ARG A 170 -7.00 4.51 3.79
C ARG A 170 -6.07 5.65 4.19
N ALA A 171 -6.64 6.79 4.58
CA ALA A 171 -5.87 7.94 5.05
C ALA A 171 -5.13 7.63 6.35
N ALA A 172 -5.77 6.93 7.28
CA ALA A 172 -5.14 6.48 8.52
C ALA A 172 -3.99 5.50 8.25
N ASP A 173 -4.18 4.50 7.40
CA ASP A 173 -3.12 3.54 7.01
C ASP A 173 -1.95 4.26 6.34
N ARG A 174 -2.24 5.26 5.49
CA ARG A 174 -1.21 6.10 4.86
C ARG A 174 -0.48 6.99 5.86
N ALA A 175 -1.20 7.63 6.78
CA ALA A 175 -0.62 8.46 7.83
C ALA A 175 0.35 7.65 8.69
N VAL A 176 -0.03 6.42 9.04
CA VAL A 176 0.83 5.50 9.77
C VAL A 176 2.08 5.14 8.98
N MET A 177 1.96 4.82 7.69
CA MET A 177 3.13 4.55 6.85
C MET A 177 4.08 5.76 6.79
N ILE A 178 3.54 6.97 6.75
CA ILE A 178 4.33 8.21 6.80
C ILE A 178 5.02 8.37 8.16
N LEU A 179 4.29 8.18 9.27
CA LEU A 179 4.82 8.26 10.63
C LEU A 179 5.90 7.20 10.91
N ARG A 180 5.87 6.07 10.20
CA ARG A 180 6.90 5.02 10.24
C ARG A 180 8.08 5.27 9.29
N GLY A 181 8.14 6.43 8.62
CA GLY A 181 9.23 6.75 7.70
C GLY A 181 9.16 6.04 6.34
N LEU A 182 7.98 5.53 5.95
CA LEU A 182 7.76 4.81 4.69
C LEU A 182 6.78 5.54 3.73
N PRO A 183 6.96 6.85 3.45
CA PRO A 183 6.03 7.60 2.60
C PRO A 183 6.05 7.11 1.13
N ARG A 184 7.12 6.46 0.68
CA ARG A 184 7.27 5.98 -0.70
C ARG A 184 7.00 4.48 -0.87
N GLY A 185 6.53 3.79 0.17
CA GLY A 185 6.34 2.34 0.16
C GLY A 185 7.58 1.55 0.62
N MET A 186 7.50 0.24 0.46
CA MET A 186 8.50 -0.74 0.94
C MET A 186 9.46 -1.12 -0.17
N LEU A 187 10.74 -1.35 0.14
CA LEU A 187 11.65 -1.91 -0.83
C LEU A 187 11.41 -3.41 -0.97
N CYS A 188 11.40 -3.93 -2.19
CA CYS A 188 11.39 -5.37 -2.40
C CYS A 188 12.82 -5.93 -2.32
N PRO A 189 13.11 -6.96 -1.51
CA PRO A 189 14.46 -7.53 -1.39
C PRO A 189 14.90 -8.34 -2.62
N SER A 190 14.05 -8.47 -3.64
CA SER A 190 14.35 -9.24 -4.84
C SER A 190 14.41 -8.41 -6.12
N CYS A 191 13.54 -7.43 -6.28
CA CYS A 191 13.57 -6.54 -7.45
C CYS A 191 14.02 -5.12 -7.13
N PHE A 192 14.15 -4.77 -5.84
CA PHE A 192 14.66 -3.48 -5.36
C PHE A 192 13.87 -2.27 -5.84
N GLU A 193 12.62 -2.50 -6.27
CA GLU A 193 11.68 -1.43 -6.56
C GLU A 193 10.78 -1.20 -5.35
N ARG A 194 10.39 0.06 -5.16
CA ARG A 194 9.46 0.42 -4.09
C ARG A 194 8.06 -0.06 -4.42
N VAL A 195 7.56 -0.97 -3.59
CA VAL A 195 6.20 -1.48 -3.60
C VAL A 195 5.35 -0.58 -2.71
N PRO A 196 4.40 0.22 -3.26
CA PRO A 196 3.55 1.09 -2.46
C PRO A 196 2.67 0.31 -1.48
N TYR A 197 2.23 -0.88 -1.90
CA TYR A 197 1.39 -1.78 -1.12
C TYR A 197 1.55 -3.20 -1.68
N PRO A 198 1.84 -4.22 -0.85
CA PRO A 198 2.18 -5.54 -1.34
C PRO A 198 0.92 -6.37 -1.63
N ALA A 199 1.06 -7.42 -2.41
CA ALA A 199 0.00 -8.39 -2.61
C ALA A 199 0.04 -9.45 -1.51
N TYR A 200 -1.11 -9.96 -1.08
CA TYR A 200 -1.20 -10.96 -0.04
C TYR A 200 -1.91 -12.21 -0.54
N ASP A 201 -1.40 -13.38 -0.15
CA ASP A 201 -2.11 -14.62 -0.40
C ASP A 201 -3.21 -14.83 0.64
N CYS A 202 -4.23 -15.61 0.27
CA CYS A 202 -5.30 -15.97 1.19
C CYS A 202 -4.73 -16.83 2.34
N PRO A 203 -5.10 -16.58 3.61
CA PRO A 203 -4.58 -17.32 4.76
C PRO A 203 -5.01 -18.79 4.79
N ARG A 204 -6.05 -19.16 4.03
CA ARG A 204 -6.51 -20.54 3.95
C ARG A 204 -5.52 -21.37 3.14
N THR A 205 -4.98 -22.43 3.74
CA THR A 205 -3.98 -23.33 3.14
C THR A 205 -4.41 -23.96 1.82
N THR A 206 -5.71 -24.22 1.65
CA THR A 206 -6.29 -24.78 0.41
C THR A 206 -6.52 -23.72 -0.68
N CYS A 207 -6.43 -22.43 -0.35
CA CYS A 207 -6.67 -21.32 -1.28
C CYS A 207 -5.40 -20.50 -1.48
N ARG A 208 -4.72 -20.68 -2.61
CA ARG A 208 -3.52 -19.89 -2.98
C ARG A 208 -3.85 -18.66 -3.83
N ARG A 209 -5.04 -18.08 -3.67
CA ARG A 209 -5.43 -16.90 -4.45
C ARG A 209 -4.69 -15.67 -3.91
N ARG A 210 -3.99 -15.00 -4.82
CA ARG A 210 -3.25 -13.76 -4.53
C ARG A 210 -4.13 -12.53 -4.66
N HIS A 211 -4.10 -11.66 -3.67
CA HIS A 211 -4.89 -10.45 -3.62
C HIS A 211 -3.97 -9.23 -3.73
N ALA A 212 -3.96 -8.61 -4.91
CA ALA A 212 -3.44 -7.27 -5.07
C ALA A 212 -4.40 -6.28 -4.38
N ASP A 213 -3.82 -5.26 -3.73
CA ASP A 213 -4.54 -4.19 -3.05
C ASP A 213 -5.67 -4.68 -2.11
N ILE A 214 -5.30 -5.06 -0.89
CA ILE A 214 -6.28 -5.43 0.15
C ILE A 214 -6.87 -4.23 0.89
N ARG A 215 -6.54 -2.98 0.51
CA ARG A 215 -6.97 -1.78 1.23
C ARG A 215 -8.51 -1.65 1.28
N PRO A 216 -9.06 -0.95 2.29
CA PRO A 216 -10.51 -0.74 2.43
C PRO A 216 -11.16 -0.22 1.14
N GLY A 217 -12.31 -0.77 0.73
CA GLY A 217 -13.02 -0.32 -0.46
C GLY A 217 -14.03 -1.33 -0.98
N THR A 218 -14.02 -1.54 -2.31
CA THR A 218 -15.01 -2.36 -3.04
C THR A 218 -15.16 -3.78 -2.49
N PHE A 219 -14.08 -4.40 -2.03
CA PHE A 219 -14.06 -5.80 -1.59
C PHE A 219 -14.21 -5.97 -0.07
N GLY A 220 -14.30 -4.89 0.70
CA GLY A 220 -14.43 -4.91 2.15
C GLY A 220 -13.95 -3.62 2.81
N LEU A 221 -14.55 -3.22 3.93
CA LEU A 221 -14.10 -2.06 4.71
C LEU A 221 -12.98 -2.44 5.67
N PHE A 222 -13.27 -3.25 6.68
CA PHE A 222 -12.30 -3.73 7.67
C PHE A 222 -11.75 -5.12 7.35
N ARG A 223 -12.57 -5.93 6.67
CA ARG A 223 -12.23 -7.27 6.21
C ARG A 223 -12.82 -7.47 4.82
N ARG A 224 -12.04 -8.07 3.92
CA ARG A 224 -12.49 -8.56 2.62
C ARG A 224 -12.77 -10.06 2.70
N ARG A 225 -13.71 -10.55 1.90
CA ARG A 225 -14.03 -11.98 1.82
C ARG A 225 -13.46 -12.54 0.51
N CYS A 226 -12.50 -13.45 0.60
CA CYS A 226 -11.99 -14.17 -0.58
C CYS A 226 -13.11 -15.01 -1.20
N ALA A 227 -13.01 -15.36 -2.48
CA ALA A 227 -13.96 -16.26 -3.13
C ALA A 227 -13.93 -17.71 -2.60
N CYS A 228 -13.05 -18.04 -1.64
CA CYS A 228 -13.12 -19.25 -0.82
C CYS A 228 -13.88 -19.03 0.51
N ASP A 229 -14.50 -17.87 0.68
CA ASP A 229 -15.17 -17.39 1.90
C ASP A 229 -14.29 -16.99 3.09
N GLU A 230 -12.97 -17.13 2.97
CA GLU A 230 -12.03 -16.73 4.03
C GLU A 230 -11.96 -15.21 4.20
N ARG A 231 -11.79 -14.74 5.45
CA ARG A 231 -11.76 -13.31 5.77
C ARG A 231 -10.33 -12.79 5.89
N ILE A 232 -9.98 -11.81 5.07
CA ILE A 232 -8.66 -11.19 5.05
C ILE A 232 -8.79 -9.76 5.60
N PRO A 233 -7.97 -9.33 6.58
CA PRO A 233 -7.96 -7.95 7.05
C PRO A 233 -7.58 -6.99 5.90
N THR A 234 -8.08 -5.76 5.93
CA THR A 234 -7.80 -4.75 4.88
C THR A 234 -6.79 -3.69 5.30
N LEU A 235 -6.46 -3.62 6.60
CA LEU A 235 -5.61 -2.57 7.19
C LEU A 235 -4.33 -3.17 7.73
N LEU A 236 -3.19 -2.59 7.36
CA LEU A 236 -1.87 -3.02 7.85
C LEU A 236 -1.75 -2.79 9.36
N MET A 237 -2.40 -1.73 9.88
CA MET A 237 -2.51 -1.44 11.31
C MET A 237 -3.20 -2.54 12.13
N LEU A 238 -4.17 -3.24 11.54
CA LEU A 238 -4.94 -4.29 12.21
C LEU A 238 -4.30 -5.67 12.03
N MET A 239 -3.21 -5.78 11.25
CA MET A 239 -2.44 -7.01 11.16
C MET A 239 -1.57 -7.13 12.41
N SER A 240 -1.99 -7.98 13.35
CA SER A 240 -1.17 -8.36 14.50
C SER A 240 0.08 -9.12 14.04
N ARG A 241 1.08 -9.23 14.93
CA ARG A 241 2.31 -10.01 14.66
C ARG A 241 2.00 -11.46 14.26
N ASP A 242 0.93 -12.05 14.81
CA ASP A 242 0.52 -13.44 14.53
C ASP A 242 -0.35 -13.58 13.28
N ALA A 243 -0.94 -12.48 12.78
CA ALA A 243 -1.76 -12.44 11.57
C ALA A 243 -0.99 -11.91 10.34
N ARG A 244 0.35 -11.91 10.39
CA ARG A 244 1.23 -11.48 9.31
C ARG A 244 1.06 -12.41 8.11
N LEU A 245 0.34 -11.93 7.10
CA LEU A 245 0.27 -12.57 5.79
C LEU A 245 1.59 -12.32 5.06
N SER A 246 2.08 -13.34 4.34
CA SER A 246 3.24 -13.20 3.47
C SER A 246 2.94 -12.21 2.34
N GLY A 247 3.54 -11.03 2.45
CA GLY A 247 3.50 -10.02 1.40
C GLY A 247 4.30 -10.49 0.18
N HIS A 248 3.84 -10.13 -1.00
CA HIS A 248 4.50 -10.43 -2.27
C HIS A 248 4.66 -9.14 -3.08
N CYS A 249 5.73 -9.09 -3.85
CA CYS A 249 5.95 -7.99 -4.77
C CYS A 249 4.83 -7.93 -5.84
N VAL A 250 4.33 -6.72 -6.11
CA VAL A 250 3.27 -6.48 -7.11
C VAL A 250 3.83 -6.29 -8.53
N HIS A 251 5.14 -6.09 -8.66
CA HIS A 251 5.78 -5.94 -9.97
C HIS A 251 5.77 -7.26 -10.74
N GLU A 252 5.33 -7.22 -12.00
CA GLU A 252 5.13 -8.40 -12.85
C GLU A 252 6.41 -9.20 -13.07
N HIS A 253 7.55 -8.53 -13.15
CA HIS A 253 8.86 -9.16 -13.34
C HIS A 253 9.43 -9.82 -12.08
N CYS A 254 8.80 -9.63 -10.91
CA CYS A 254 9.32 -10.12 -9.63
C CYS A 254 8.40 -11.17 -9.01
N GLY A 255 7.23 -10.78 -8.50
CA GLY A 255 6.27 -11.68 -7.86
C GLY A 255 6.78 -12.47 -6.62
N LYS A 256 8.02 -12.26 -6.17
CA LYS A 256 8.67 -12.98 -5.06
C LYS A 256 8.14 -12.54 -3.69
N PRO A 257 8.22 -13.40 -2.67
CA PRO A 257 7.81 -13.06 -1.31
C PRO A 257 8.69 -11.93 -0.76
N MET A 258 8.06 -11.01 -0.04
CA MET A 258 8.72 -9.96 0.72
C MET A 258 8.97 -10.47 2.15
N ASN A 259 10.01 -9.93 2.80
CA ASN A 259 10.27 -10.23 4.20
C ASN A 259 9.01 -9.88 5.04
N PRO A 260 8.54 -10.74 5.95
CA PRO A 260 7.40 -10.43 6.82
C PRO A 260 7.59 -9.17 7.68
N ASP A 261 8.82 -8.70 7.88
CA ASP A 261 9.12 -7.42 8.55
C ASP A 261 9.24 -6.23 7.58
N ALA A 262 9.20 -6.46 6.25
CA ALA A 262 9.18 -5.40 5.26
C ALA A 262 7.93 -4.51 5.44
N GLY A 263 8.14 -3.20 5.58
CA GLY A 263 7.05 -2.24 5.84
C GLY A 263 6.87 -1.80 7.28
N HIS A 264 7.73 -2.27 8.19
CA HIS A 264 7.70 -1.85 9.58
C HIS A 264 8.83 -0.89 9.96
N MET A 265 9.93 -0.89 9.22
CA MET A 265 11.14 -0.14 9.51
C MET A 265 11.70 0.47 8.21
N PRO A 266 12.13 1.75 8.22
CA PRO A 266 12.81 2.35 7.08
C PRO A 266 14.11 1.61 6.76
N GLU A 267 14.39 1.46 5.47
CA GLU A 267 15.61 0.86 4.96
C GLU A 267 16.57 1.97 4.49
N LEU A 268 17.84 1.88 4.90
CA LEU A 268 18.93 2.73 4.47
C LEU A 268 19.95 1.88 3.71
N ILE A 269 20.31 2.32 2.50
CA ILE A 269 21.30 1.67 1.64
C ILE A 269 22.54 2.53 1.61
N LEU A 270 23.70 1.93 1.93
CA LEU A 270 25.01 2.58 1.97
C LEU A 270 25.99 1.85 1.04
N PRO A 271 26.13 2.28 -0.23
CA PRO A 271 27.14 1.75 -1.14
C PRO A 271 28.52 2.35 -0.85
N LEU A 272 29.53 1.48 -0.72
CA LEU A 272 30.94 1.85 -0.64
C LEU A 272 31.59 1.76 -2.02
N ILE A 273 32.11 2.89 -2.49
CA ILE A 273 32.75 3.08 -3.79
C ILE A 273 34.23 3.39 -3.55
N GLY A 274 35.13 2.91 -4.40
CA GLY A 274 36.56 3.21 -4.27
C GLY A 274 37.44 2.22 -5.05
N GLY A 275 38.73 2.56 -5.20
CA GLY A 275 39.69 1.74 -5.94
C GLY A 275 39.90 0.36 -5.32
N ARG A 276 40.47 -0.58 -6.10
CA ARG A 276 40.93 -1.86 -5.54
C ARG A 276 42.01 -1.58 -4.49
N ALA A 277 41.97 -2.27 -3.35
CA ALA A 277 42.86 -2.04 -2.21
C ALA A 277 42.76 -0.64 -1.55
N ALA A 278 41.71 0.14 -1.85
CA ALA A 278 41.46 1.42 -1.17
C ALA A 278 40.98 1.26 0.30
N GLY A 279 40.75 0.04 0.79
CA GLY A 279 40.30 -0.19 2.17
C GLY A 279 38.78 -0.26 2.37
N LYS A 280 37.98 -0.41 1.31
CA LYS A 280 36.50 -0.53 1.41
C LYS A 280 36.04 -1.64 2.36
N THR A 281 36.58 -2.85 2.20
CA THR A 281 36.19 -4.01 3.01
C THR A 281 36.59 -3.83 4.48
N GLN A 282 37.77 -3.26 4.75
CA GLN A 282 38.20 -2.91 6.11
C GLN A 282 37.31 -1.81 6.70
N LEU A 283 36.95 -0.80 5.93
CA LEU A 283 36.03 0.25 6.38
C LEU A 283 34.65 -0.34 6.71
N MET A 284 34.09 -1.19 5.86
CA MET A 284 32.83 -1.89 6.13
C MET A 284 32.91 -2.70 7.43
N ALA A 285 34.03 -3.40 7.65
CA ALA A 285 34.29 -4.13 8.88
C ALA A 285 34.28 -3.21 10.10
N ALA A 286 35.07 -2.14 10.03
CA ALA A 286 35.20 -1.15 11.09
C ALA A 286 33.86 -0.49 11.41
N MET A 287 33.02 -0.23 10.40
CA MET A 287 31.67 0.31 10.59
C MET A 287 30.77 -0.65 11.38
N VAL A 288 30.74 -1.94 11.01
CA VAL A 288 29.92 -2.95 11.69
C VAL A 288 30.39 -3.11 13.14
N LYS A 289 31.71 -3.16 13.36
CA LYS A 289 32.29 -3.28 14.70
C LYS A 289 32.08 -2.03 15.55
N ALA A 290 32.19 -0.82 14.96
CA ALA A 290 31.92 0.43 15.68
C ALA A 290 30.45 0.50 16.13
N LEU A 291 29.53 0.00 15.30
CA LEU A 291 28.12 -0.12 15.64
C LEU A 291 27.93 -1.09 16.82
N GLU A 292 28.52 -2.28 16.80
CA GLU A 292 28.50 -3.24 17.93
C GLU A 292 29.01 -2.61 19.23
N ASN A 293 30.21 -2.02 19.19
CA ASN A 293 30.81 -1.37 20.35
C ASN A 293 29.91 -0.25 20.90
N THR A 294 29.20 0.45 20.02
CA THR A 294 28.23 1.47 20.43
C THR A 294 27.02 0.84 21.13
N ALA A 295 26.51 -0.29 20.63
CA ALA A 295 25.41 -1.02 21.28
C ALA A 295 25.80 -1.60 22.65
N GLU A 296 27.02 -2.13 22.77
CA GLU A 296 27.57 -2.63 24.05
C GLU A 296 27.72 -1.53 25.10
N ASN A 297 28.08 -0.31 24.66
CA ASN A 297 28.23 0.87 25.52
C ASN A 297 26.92 1.62 25.80
N GLY A 298 25.76 0.96 25.63
CA GLY A 298 24.43 1.54 25.94
C GLY A 298 23.82 2.38 24.82
N GLY A 299 24.40 2.34 23.61
CA GLY A 299 23.83 2.93 22.40
C GLY A 299 22.70 2.10 21.77
N PRO A 300 22.27 2.44 20.55
CA PRO A 300 21.12 1.77 19.92
C PRO A 300 21.41 0.28 19.70
N ALA A 301 20.49 -0.59 20.15
CA ALA A 301 20.64 -2.03 19.97
C ALA A 301 20.80 -2.41 18.49
N ILE A 302 21.68 -3.38 18.22
CA ILE A 302 21.90 -3.91 16.88
C ILE A 302 21.52 -5.38 16.85
N ARG A 303 20.68 -5.75 15.89
CA ARG A 303 20.34 -7.13 15.61
C ARG A 303 20.70 -7.45 14.17
N LEU A 304 21.46 -8.52 13.95
CA LEU A 304 21.71 -9.03 12.61
C LEU A 304 20.38 -9.43 11.96
N ALA A 305 20.19 -9.06 10.69
CA ALA A 305 18.93 -9.30 10.01
C ALA A 305 18.72 -10.80 9.69
N ASP A 306 19.80 -11.54 9.41
CA ASP A 306 19.76 -12.91 8.90
C ASP A 306 20.81 -13.83 9.58
N PRO A 307 20.56 -15.15 9.73
CA PRO A 307 21.52 -16.12 10.28
C PRO A 307 22.84 -16.22 9.49
N GLU A 308 22.79 -15.95 8.18
CA GLU A 308 23.96 -15.92 7.29
C GLU A 308 24.90 -14.75 7.65
N SER A 309 24.37 -13.65 8.19
CA SER A 309 25.16 -12.50 8.63
C SER A 309 26.08 -12.84 9.80
N THR A 310 25.71 -13.80 10.66
CA THR A 310 26.53 -14.23 11.83
C THR A 310 27.82 -14.93 11.41
N ALA A 311 27.80 -15.74 10.34
CA ALA A 311 28.99 -16.39 9.81
C ALA A 311 29.94 -15.37 9.15
N ASN A 312 29.37 -14.41 8.45
CA ASN A 312 30.08 -13.34 7.76
C ASN A 312 30.73 -12.34 8.73
N GLN A 313 30.12 -12.13 9.88
CA GLN A 313 30.63 -11.27 10.95
C GLN A 313 31.94 -11.81 11.56
N ARG A 314 32.09 -13.14 11.70
CA ARG A 314 33.35 -13.73 12.17
C ARG A 314 34.50 -13.47 11.20
N VAL A 315 34.22 -13.60 9.90
CA VAL A 315 35.21 -13.31 8.84
C VAL A 315 35.54 -11.82 8.83
N LEU A 316 34.58 -10.96 9.14
CA LEU A 316 34.75 -9.51 9.17
C LEU A 316 35.60 -9.05 10.36
N ASN A 317 35.43 -9.67 11.54
CA ASN A 317 36.29 -9.44 12.70
C ASN A 317 37.72 -9.94 12.47
N GLU A 318 37.87 -11.11 11.84
CA GLU A 318 39.19 -11.65 11.44
C GLU A 318 39.93 -10.68 10.49
N VAL A 319 39.21 -9.98 9.61
CA VAL A 319 39.79 -8.97 8.70
C VAL A 319 40.28 -7.71 9.43
N LEU A 320 39.68 -7.34 10.57
CA LEU A 320 40.11 -6.20 11.38
C LEU A 320 41.29 -6.53 12.31
N GLU A 321 41.34 -7.78 12.80
CA GLU A 321 42.40 -8.26 13.69
C GLU A 321 43.75 -8.43 12.97
N ILE A 322 43.75 -8.60 11.64
CA ILE A 322 44.96 -8.62 10.83
C ILE A 322 45.48 -7.19 10.63
N GLN A 323 46.19 -6.67 11.64
CA GLN A 323 46.90 -5.39 11.57
C GLN A 323 47.82 -5.35 10.34
N GLY A 324 47.56 -4.42 9.41
CA GLY A 324 48.53 -3.98 8.38
C GLY A 324 48.73 -4.86 7.14
N HIS A 325 48.07 -6.03 6.98
CA HIS A 325 48.45 -6.98 5.91
C HIS A 325 47.30 -7.65 5.14
N THR A 326 46.18 -6.96 4.90
CA THR A 326 45.16 -7.54 3.99
C THR A 326 45.58 -7.36 2.53
N ARG A 327 46.25 -8.39 1.97
CA ARG A 327 46.31 -8.61 0.52
C ARG A 327 44.89 -8.61 -0.08
N PRO A 328 44.71 -8.30 -1.38
CA PRO A 328 43.41 -8.32 -2.05
C PRO A 328 42.64 -9.59 -1.71
N THR A 329 41.42 -9.41 -1.21
CA THR A 329 40.67 -10.45 -0.52
C THR A 329 40.35 -11.63 -1.46
N GLN A 330 41.00 -12.78 -1.25
CA GLN A 330 40.83 -14.01 -2.06
C GLN A 330 39.59 -14.84 -1.67
N LYS A 331 38.96 -14.55 -0.53
CA LYS A 331 37.73 -15.21 -0.09
C LYS A 331 36.50 -14.48 -0.61
N THR A 332 35.52 -15.23 -1.12
CA THR A 332 34.21 -14.76 -1.59
C THR A 332 33.40 -14.20 -0.41
N LEU A 333 33.70 -12.97 0.01
CA LEU A 333 32.93 -12.28 1.04
C LEU A 333 31.54 -11.90 0.50
N PRO A 334 30.54 -11.78 1.39
CA PRO A 334 29.17 -11.48 1.00
C PRO A 334 29.08 -10.10 0.39
N ARG A 335 28.23 -9.98 -0.62
CA ARG A 335 27.99 -8.74 -1.37
C ARG A 335 27.34 -7.63 -0.55
N ALA A 336 26.70 -7.98 0.59
CA ALA A 336 25.94 -7.05 1.41
C ALA A 336 25.91 -7.53 2.88
N HIS A 337 25.97 -6.60 3.82
CA HIS A 337 25.71 -6.86 5.24
C HIS A 337 24.49 -6.07 5.70
N SER A 338 23.54 -6.76 6.34
CA SER A 338 22.23 -6.21 6.71
C SER A 338 22.07 -6.27 8.22
N PHE A 339 21.85 -5.13 8.86
CA PHE A 339 21.63 -5.05 10.30
C PHE A 339 20.46 -4.13 10.66
N VAL A 340 19.81 -4.45 11.77
CA VAL A 340 18.74 -3.64 12.35
C VAL A 340 19.35 -2.77 13.43
N ARG A 341 19.29 -1.44 13.31
CA ARG A 341 19.75 -0.47 14.31
C ARG A 341 18.54 0.14 15.03
N GLY A 342 18.59 0.20 16.36
CA GLY A 342 17.59 0.85 17.21
C GLY A 342 16.75 -0.11 18.03
N SER A 343 15.83 0.43 18.83
CA SER A 343 14.89 -0.35 19.64
C SER A 343 13.45 0.15 19.44
N GLY A 344 12.51 -0.78 19.25
CA GLY A 344 11.08 -0.47 19.20
C GLY A 344 10.68 0.33 17.95
N ARG A 345 10.18 1.56 18.13
CA ARG A 345 9.65 2.39 17.01
C ARG A 345 10.73 3.08 16.16
N ALA A 346 11.97 3.08 16.64
CA ALA A 346 13.11 3.69 15.95
C ALA A 346 13.98 2.67 15.20
N GLU A 347 13.54 1.41 15.07
CA GLU A 347 14.26 0.40 14.32
C GLU A 347 14.43 0.80 12.85
N ARG A 348 15.62 0.57 12.30
CA ARG A 348 16.02 0.86 10.93
C ARG A 348 16.77 -0.34 10.38
N LEU A 349 16.49 -0.72 9.14
CA LEU A 349 17.29 -1.71 8.43
C LEU A 349 18.38 -0.98 7.67
N VAL A 350 19.64 -1.31 7.90
CA VAL A 350 20.76 -0.73 7.18
C VAL A 350 21.42 -1.83 6.35
N HIS A 351 21.59 -1.56 5.07
CA HIS A 351 22.28 -2.42 4.13
C HIS A 351 23.57 -1.75 3.67
N VAL A 352 24.70 -2.36 3.99
CA VAL A 352 26.03 -1.89 3.61
C VAL A 352 26.54 -2.76 2.46
N PHE A 353 26.89 -2.13 1.34
CA PHE A 353 27.32 -2.82 0.11
C PHE A 353 28.76 -2.46 -0.24
N ASP A 354 29.63 -3.46 -0.33
CA ASP A 354 30.98 -3.27 -0.89
C ASP A 354 30.90 -3.36 -2.43
N THR A 355 30.91 -2.20 -3.10
CA THR A 355 31.00 -2.18 -4.56
C THR A 355 32.48 -2.35 -4.94
N ALA A 356 32.90 -3.59 -5.17
CA ALA A 356 34.22 -3.85 -5.72
C ALA A 356 34.31 -3.12 -7.08
N GLY A 357 35.09 -2.04 -7.15
CA GLY A 357 35.20 -1.11 -8.28
C GLY A 357 35.59 -1.72 -9.64
N GLU A 358 35.82 -3.03 -9.72
CA GLU A 358 36.13 -3.79 -10.94
C GLU A 358 34.92 -4.60 -11.47
N ARG A 359 33.82 -4.70 -10.71
CA ARG A 359 32.68 -5.57 -11.06
C ARG A 359 31.54 -4.88 -11.83
N PHE A 360 31.68 -3.60 -12.14
CA PHE A 360 30.75 -2.86 -13.00
C PHE A 360 30.77 -3.32 -14.47
N VAL A 361 31.61 -4.31 -14.83
CA VAL A 361 31.81 -4.76 -16.21
C VAL A 361 30.92 -5.95 -16.59
N ASN A 362 30.46 -6.78 -15.63
CA ASN A 362 29.68 -7.98 -15.95
C ASN A 362 28.16 -7.74 -15.80
N ARG A 363 27.48 -7.77 -16.96
CA ARG A 363 26.02 -7.66 -17.15
C ARG A 363 25.17 -8.68 -16.37
N GLU A 364 25.77 -9.67 -15.70
CA GLU A 364 25.06 -10.68 -14.91
C GLU A 364 24.83 -10.28 -13.43
N GLU A 365 25.47 -9.23 -12.92
CA GLU A 365 25.30 -8.77 -11.52
C GLU A 365 24.20 -7.69 -11.35
N THR A 366 23.02 -7.96 -11.92
CA THR A 366 21.87 -7.02 -11.99
C THR A 366 21.31 -6.61 -10.62
N ASP A 367 21.55 -7.40 -9.57
CA ASP A 367 20.94 -7.17 -8.25
C ASP A 367 21.70 -6.10 -7.44
N ALA A 368 23.04 -6.16 -7.37
CA ALA A 368 23.88 -5.18 -6.69
C ALA A 368 23.70 -3.76 -7.26
N LEU A 369 23.50 -3.66 -8.58
CA LEU A 369 23.33 -2.40 -9.30
C LEU A 369 21.96 -1.75 -9.01
N ARG A 370 20.91 -2.55 -8.78
CA ARG A 370 19.57 -2.00 -8.47
C ARG A 370 19.48 -1.36 -7.08
N TYR A 371 20.26 -1.82 -6.09
CA TYR A 371 20.31 -1.19 -4.76
C TYR A 371 20.84 0.25 -4.80
N ILE A 372 21.80 0.55 -5.68
CA ILE A 372 22.40 1.88 -5.83
C ILE A 372 21.36 2.94 -6.25
N ARG A 373 20.30 2.53 -6.96
CA ARG A 373 19.23 3.43 -7.40
C ARG A 373 18.49 4.11 -6.24
N GLU A 374 18.36 3.39 -5.12
CA GLU A 374 17.60 3.82 -3.95
C GLU A 374 18.50 4.40 -2.85
N ALA A 375 19.82 4.36 -3.03
CA ALA A 375 20.79 4.93 -2.10
C ALA A 375 20.68 6.47 -2.05
N ARG A 376 20.74 7.01 -0.83
CA ARG A 376 20.73 8.47 -0.57
C ARG A 376 22.02 8.98 0.04
N THR A 377 22.78 8.09 0.64
CA THR A 377 24.10 8.37 1.20
C THR A 377 25.07 7.46 0.48
N PHE A 378 26.12 8.02 -0.09
CA PHE A 378 27.19 7.31 -0.77
C PHE A 378 28.46 7.44 0.05
N VAL A 379 29.27 6.38 0.09
CA VAL A 379 30.60 6.42 0.71
C VAL A 379 31.63 6.26 -0.39
N PHE A 380 32.51 7.24 -0.55
CA PHE A 380 33.68 7.15 -1.41
C PHE A 380 34.94 6.96 -0.55
N VAL A 381 35.60 5.82 -0.73
CA VAL A 381 36.83 5.47 -0.04
C VAL A 381 38.01 5.92 -0.89
N LEU A 382 38.68 6.97 -0.41
CA LEU A 382 39.83 7.58 -1.04
C LEU A 382 41.10 7.05 -0.37
N ASP A 383 42.01 6.52 -1.17
CA ASP A 383 43.35 6.12 -0.72
C ASP A 383 44.36 7.20 -1.11
N PRO A 384 44.91 7.97 -0.15
CA PRO A 384 45.95 8.96 -0.42
C PRO A 384 47.15 8.39 -1.15
N MET A 385 47.51 7.13 -0.87
CA MET A 385 48.68 6.46 -1.42
C MET A 385 48.53 6.14 -2.92
N ALA A 386 47.31 6.23 -3.46
CA ALA A 386 47.06 6.07 -4.90
C ALA A 386 47.57 7.28 -5.72
N VAL A 387 47.75 8.43 -5.08
CA VAL A 387 48.10 9.69 -5.74
C VAL A 387 49.61 9.85 -5.81
N GLY A 388 50.17 10.14 -6.98
CA GLY A 388 51.62 10.33 -7.15
C GLY A 388 52.20 11.43 -6.23
N ALA A 389 51.45 12.51 -6.04
CA ALA A 389 51.83 13.63 -5.16
C ALA A 389 52.05 13.22 -3.69
N PHE A 390 51.38 12.17 -3.22
CA PHE A 390 51.59 11.62 -1.88
C PHE A 390 53.02 11.11 -1.71
N TRP A 391 53.51 10.34 -2.69
CA TRP A 391 54.84 9.73 -2.64
C TRP A 391 55.98 10.76 -2.74
N THR A 392 55.75 11.86 -3.45
CA THR A 392 56.74 12.95 -3.56
C THR A 392 56.94 13.73 -2.26
N ARG A 393 56.05 13.57 -1.28
CA ARG A 393 56.02 14.33 -0.02
C ARG A 393 56.41 13.51 1.20
N LEU A 394 56.73 12.23 1.00
CA LEU A 394 57.28 11.39 2.06
C LEU A 394 58.59 11.98 2.56
N ASP A 395 58.70 12.15 3.87
CA ASP A 395 59.96 12.49 4.50
C ASP A 395 60.94 11.33 4.34
N PRO A 396 62.13 11.53 3.73
CA PRO A 396 63.14 10.50 3.62
C PRO A 396 63.58 9.91 4.97
N ALA A 397 63.42 10.67 6.07
CA ALA A 397 63.76 10.26 7.43
C ALA A 397 62.58 9.62 8.20
N GLY A 398 61.38 9.60 7.62
CA GLY A 398 60.17 9.07 8.26
C GLY A 398 60.06 7.54 8.20
N PRO A 399 59.04 6.96 8.86
CA PRO A 399 58.74 5.53 8.77
C PRO A 399 58.51 5.10 7.31
N LYS A 400 59.08 3.95 6.92
CA LYS A 400 58.94 3.41 5.56
C LYS A 400 57.52 2.91 5.34
N VAL A 401 56.80 3.55 4.43
CA VAL A 401 55.46 3.11 4.01
C VAL A 401 55.57 2.13 2.84
N ASP A 402 54.92 0.96 2.96
CA ASP A 402 54.92 -0.04 1.90
C ASP A 402 54.04 0.40 0.72
N ARG A 403 54.65 0.56 -0.45
CA ARG A 403 53.97 0.94 -1.69
C ARG A 403 53.03 -0.13 -2.21
N THR A 404 53.22 -1.40 -1.83
CA THR A 404 52.33 -2.51 -2.26
C THR A 404 50.93 -2.40 -1.65
N LEU A 405 50.77 -1.61 -0.58
CA LEU A 405 49.48 -1.34 0.04
C LEU A 405 48.66 -0.30 -0.72
N ALA A 406 49.25 0.47 -1.64
CA ALA A 406 48.54 1.52 -2.39
C ALA A 406 47.48 0.95 -3.34
N SER A 407 46.38 1.69 -3.50
CA SER A 407 45.41 1.40 -4.56
C SER A 407 46.05 1.52 -5.94
N THR A 408 45.69 0.60 -6.83
CA THR A 408 46.29 0.48 -8.16
C THR A 408 45.67 1.40 -9.21
N VAL A 409 44.61 2.15 -8.87
CA VAL A 409 43.85 2.98 -9.80
C VAL A 409 43.75 4.39 -9.24
N ASP A 410 43.85 5.38 -10.12
CA ASP A 410 43.71 6.78 -9.73
C ASP A 410 42.30 7.06 -9.14
N PRO A 411 42.20 7.78 -8.00
CA PRO A 411 40.93 8.10 -7.38
C PRO A 411 39.96 8.88 -8.27
N GLU A 412 40.45 9.76 -9.14
CA GLU A 412 39.63 10.58 -10.04
C GLU A 412 38.96 9.73 -11.13
N ASP A 413 39.69 8.76 -11.67
CA ASP A 413 39.17 7.79 -12.64
C ASP A 413 38.09 6.90 -12.02
N VAL A 414 38.34 6.39 -10.80
CA VAL A 414 37.38 5.54 -10.09
C VAL A 414 36.10 6.32 -9.78
N PHE A 415 36.23 7.55 -9.31
CA PHE A 415 35.08 8.40 -8.99
C PHE A 415 34.25 8.70 -10.24
N SER A 416 34.90 9.15 -11.31
CA SER A 416 34.24 9.52 -12.58
C SER A 416 33.48 8.33 -13.18
N ARG A 417 34.09 7.14 -13.24
CA ARG A 417 33.44 5.92 -13.72
C ARG A 417 32.26 5.52 -12.84
N SER A 418 32.42 5.64 -11.53
CA SER A 418 31.37 5.28 -10.58
C SER A 418 30.17 6.22 -10.71
N VAL A 419 30.39 7.53 -10.75
CA VAL A 419 29.35 8.55 -10.96
C VAL A 419 28.61 8.33 -12.27
N GLN A 420 29.33 8.09 -13.38
CA GLN A 420 28.71 7.80 -14.68
C GLN A 420 27.83 6.55 -14.63
N THR A 421 28.30 5.51 -13.94
CA THR A 421 27.56 4.25 -13.77
C THR A 421 26.28 4.50 -12.95
N VAL A 422 26.37 5.22 -11.84
CA VAL A 422 25.22 5.57 -10.98
C VAL A 422 24.21 6.46 -11.72
N ARG A 423 24.67 7.42 -12.52
CA ARG A 423 23.82 8.27 -13.37
C ARG A 423 23.06 7.47 -14.42
N THR A 424 23.73 6.51 -15.06
CA THR A 424 23.10 5.64 -16.07
C THR A 424 21.97 4.81 -15.47
N MET A 425 22.02 4.52 -14.16
CA MET A 425 20.95 3.84 -13.42
C MET A 425 19.78 4.75 -13.02
N GLY A 426 19.89 6.06 -13.27
CA GLY A 426 18.84 7.04 -12.99
C GLY A 426 18.77 7.50 -11.53
N THR A 427 19.84 7.33 -10.74
CA THR A 427 19.93 7.89 -9.39
C THR A 427 20.11 9.41 -9.43
N ARG A 428 19.39 10.11 -8.55
CA ARG A 428 19.50 11.56 -8.37
C ARG A 428 20.62 11.92 -7.39
N LEU A 429 21.84 12.01 -7.91
CA LEU A 429 23.03 12.37 -7.13
C LEU A 429 22.91 13.78 -6.52
N ASP A 430 22.22 14.70 -7.19
CA ASP A 430 21.93 16.07 -6.74
C ASP A 430 21.19 16.14 -5.38
N LYS A 431 20.50 15.07 -5.02
CA LYS A 431 19.77 14.92 -3.75
C LYS A 431 20.42 13.95 -2.79
N ALA A 432 21.56 13.37 -3.18
CA ALA A 432 22.30 12.43 -2.39
C ALA A 432 23.45 13.12 -1.64
N ARG A 433 23.87 12.48 -0.55
CA ARG A 433 24.97 12.90 0.31
C ARG A 433 26.18 12.01 0.03
N LEU A 434 27.38 12.57 0.07
CA LEU A 434 28.64 11.85 -0.15
C LEU A 434 29.54 11.97 1.08
N ALA A 435 29.83 10.84 1.73
CA ALA A 435 30.92 10.74 2.69
C ALA A 435 32.20 10.34 1.95
N VAL A 436 33.24 11.17 2.05
CA VAL A 436 34.57 10.83 1.54
C VAL A 436 35.41 10.33 2.72
N ALA A 437 35.61 9.02 2.77
CA ALA A 437 36.47 8.35 3.75
C ALA A 437 37.90 8.30 3.21
N VAL A 438 38.74 9.20 3.70
CA VAL A 438 40.19 9.15 3.49
C VAL A 438 40.74 8.01 4.34
N SER A 439 41.03 6.90 3.68
CA SER A 439 41.47 5.64 4.30
C SER A 439 42.93 5.68 4.76
N LYS A 440 43.31 4.67 5.55
CA LYS A 440 44.71 4.39 5.95
C LYS A 440 45.38 5.49 6.76
N ARG A 441 44.60 6.24 7.55
CA ARG A 441 45.13 7.26 8.48
C ARG A 441 46.17 6.66 9.44
N ASP A 442 45.98 5.40 9.84
CA ASP A 442 46.89 4.64 10.70
C ASP A 442 48.32 4.56 10.13
N LEU A 443 48.47 4.28 8.82
CA LEU A 443 49.77 4.20 8.14
C LEU A 443 50.47 5.55 7.98
N MET A 444 49.74 6.65 8.16
CA MET A 444 50.24 8.02 8.04
C MET A 444 50.59 8.62 9.40
N THR A 445 50.28 7.91 10.50
CA THR A 445 50.54 8.35 11.87
C THR A 445 52.06 8.45 12.10
N GLY A 446 52.52 9.62 12.56
CA GLY A 446 53.95 9.91 12.74
C GLY A 446 54.61 10.68 11.60
N GLN A 447 53.89 11.00 10.51
CA GLN A 447 54.35 11.89 9.45
C GLN A 447 53.45 13.12 9.32
N SER A 448 53.75 14.17 10.07
CA SER A 448 52.94 15.41 10.12
C SER A 448 52.77 16.10 8.77
N ALA A 449 53.68 15.87 7.81
CA ALA A 449 53.55 16.39 6.45
C ALA A 449 52.43 15.72 5.63
N LEU A 450 52.08 14.48 5.99
CA LEU A 450 51.10 13.66 5.27
C LEU A 450 49.70 13.75 5.85
N LEU A 451 49.50 14.28 7.05
CA LEU A 451 48.16 14.46 7.63
C LEU A 451 47.71 15.92 7.56
N PRO A 452 46.39 16.19 7.47
CA PRO A 452 45.85 17.52 7.67
C PRO A 452 46.06 17.98 9.13
N ASP A 453 46.21 19.29 9.33
CA ASP A 453 46.51 19.88 10.65
C ASP A 453 45.42 19.57 11.69
N ARG A 454 44.17 19.40 11.25
CA ARG A 454 43.06 18.86 12.03
C ARG A 454 42.31 17.78 11.24
N PRO A 455 42.62 16.49 11.41
CA PRO A 455 42.00 15.40 10.66
C PRO A 455 40.53 15.14 11.00
N ASP A 456 40.05 15.68 12.13
CA ASP A 456 38.67 15.47 12.59
C ASP A 456 37.70 16.53 12.01
N HIS A 457 38.22 17.53 11.32
CA HIS A 457 37.45 18.56 10.63
C HIS A 457 37.41 18.31 9.11
N SER A 458 36.22 18.47 8.53
CA SER A 458 36.00 18.21 7.09
C SER A 458 36.73 19.23 6.21
N ASP A 459 36.70 20.52 6.58
CA ASP A 459 37.25 21.60 5.75
C ASP A 459 38.78 21.53 5.64
N THR A 460 39.46 21.26 6.77
CA THR A 460 40.92 21.05 6.80
C THR A 460 41.35 19.82 6.01
N THR A 461 40.56 18.75 6.05
CA THR A 461 40.81 17.55 5.23
C THR A 461 40.62 17.86 3.74
N ARG A 462 39.60 18.66 3.39
CA ARG A 462 39.33 19.11 2.02
C ARG A 462 40.46 19.99 1.48
N ASP A 463 40.91 20.95 2.27
CA ASP A 463 42.01 21.86 1.89
C ASP A 463 43.31 21.08 1.69
N TRP A 464 43.59 20.11 2.57
CA TRP A 464 44.73 19.21 2.40
C TRP A 464 44.65 18.37 1.12
N LEU A 465 43.49 17.77 0.80
CA LEU A 465 43.30 17.03 -0.45
C LEU A 465 43.48 17.93 -1.68
N CYS A 466 43.00 19.18 -1.61
CA CYS A 466 43.04 20.15 -2.69
C CYS A 466 44.46 20.70 -2.94
N GLU A 467 45.09 21.23 -1.89
CA GLU A 467 46.36 21.96 -1.97
C GLU A 467 47.57 21.04 -1.86
N ARG A 468 47.47 19.99 -1.03
CA ARG A 468 48.59 19.07 -0.80
C ARG A 468 48.55 17.84 -1.69
N LEU A 469 47.41 17.26 -2.00
CA LEU A 469 47.35 16.10 -2.90
C LEU A 469 47.00 16.44 -4.35
N GLY A 470 46.69 17.70 -4.65
CA GLY A 470 46.44 18.16 -6.02
C GLY A 470 45.10 17.67 -6.59
N LEU A 471 44.19 17.17 -5.76
CA LEU A 471 42.91 16.58 -6.17
C LEU A 471 41.80 17.61 -6.40
N ARG A 472 42.16 18.84 -6.79
CA ARG A 472 41.22 19.96 -6.93
C ARG A 472 40.06 19.65 -7.88
N ASN A 473 40.35 19.01 -9.01
CA ASN A 473 39.33 18.67 -10.01
C ASN A 473 38.35 17.62 -9.49
N LEU A 474 38.87 16.59 -8.82
CA LEU A 474 38.06 15.56 -8.17
C LEU A 474 37.11 16.17 -7.13
N LEU A 475 37.62 17.01 -6.23
CA LEU A 475 36.80 17.65 -5.18
C LEU A 475 35.71 18.55 -5.79
N LYS A 476 36.06 19.35 -6.80
CA LYS A 476 35.09 20.18 -7.51
C LYS A 476 34.01 19.34 -8.20
N THR A 477 34.39 18.19 -8.76
CA THR A 477 33.43 17.27 -9.37
C THR A 477 32.50 16.67 -8.32
N MET A 478 33.01 16.29 -7.14
CA MET A 478 32.17 15.83 -6.03
C MET A 478 31.11 16.85 -5.62
N ASP A 479 31.50 18.12 -5.48
CA ASP A 479 30.59 19.21 -5.10
C ASP A 479 29.55 19.55 -6.18
N LEU A 480 29.88 19.32 -7.45
CA LEU A 480 28.95 19.52 -8.56
C LEU A 480 27.93 18.38 -8.69
N GLU A 481 28.34 17.17 -8.32
CA GLU A 481 27.55 15.95 -8.50
C GLU A 481 26.60 15.68 -7.34
N PHE A 482 27.02 15.99 -6.11
CA PHE A 482 26.30 15.66 -4.88
C PHE A 482 25.76 16.91 -4.17
N GLY A 483 24.63 16.78 -3.47
CA GLY A 483 24.01 17.89 -2.75
C GLY A 483 24.71 18.25 -1.43
N GLU A 484 25.40 17.28 -0.81
CA GLU A 484 26.21 17.48 0.40
C GLU A 484 27.43 16.57 0.32
N VAL A 485 28.62 17.12 0.52
CA VAL A 485 29.88 16.36 0.55
C VAL A 485 30.59 16.62 1.87
N ARG A 486 31.06 15.56 2.54
CA ARG A 486 31.81 15.67 3.79
C ARG A 486 33.01 14.73 3.82
N PHE A 487 34.15 15.22 4.30
CA PHE A 487 35.41 14.51 4.33
C PHE A 487 35.73 14.00 5.74
N PHE A 488 36.28 12.79 5.82
CA PHE A 488 36.64 12.12 7.07
C PHE A 488 37.97 11.40 6.92
N CYS A 489 38.94 11.67 7.80
CA CYS A 489 40.16 10.87 7.90
C CYS A 489 39.93 9.67 8.81
N THR A 490 39.80 8.49 8.20
CA THR A 490 39.42 7.24 8.87
C THR A 490 40.59 6.28 9.01
N ALA A 491 40.75 5.70 10.20
CA ALA A 491 41.63 4.55 10.45
C ALA A 491 40.75 3.31 10.68
N ALA A 492 40.74 2.39 9.72
CA ALA A 492 39.90 1.18 9.78
C ALA A 492 40.62 0.05 10.52
N VAL A 493 41.02 0.32 11.77
CA VAL A 493 41.76 -0.58 12.66
C VAL A 493 41.03 -0.74 13.98
N ALA A 494 41.26 -1.87 14.66
CA ALA A 494 40.80 -2.11 16.03
C ALA A 494 42.00 -2.29 16.97
N ASP A 495 41.85 -1.86 18.22
CA ASP A 495 42.81 -2.12 19.29
C ASP A 495 42.76 -3.59 19.76
N GLU A 496 43.67 -3.98 20.66
CA GLU A 496 43.74 -5.34 21.21
C GLU A 496 42.48 -5.72 22.00
N GLU A 497 41.75 -4.72 22.50
CA GLU A 497 40.45 -4.86 23.15
C GLU A 497 39.26 -4.89 22.16
N GLY A 498 39.51 -4.85 20.85
CA GLY A 498 38.49 -4.90 19.80
C GLY A 498 37.71 -3.59 19.59
N ARG A 499 38.20 -2.47 20.15
CA ARG A 499 37.62 -1.14 19.97
C ARG A 499 38.16 -0.51 18.70
N VAL A 500 37.23 -0.02 17.88
CA VAL A 500 37.54 0.65 16.62
C VAL A 500 37.98 2.09 16.89
N ASP A 501 38.89 2.61 16.06
CA ASP A 501 39.35 4.00 16.12
C ASP A 501 38.18 5.01 16.17
N PRO A 502 38.25 6.06 17.02
CA PRO A 502 37.18 7.05 17.19
C PRO A 502 36.74 7.74 15.88
N SER A 503 37.63 7.85 14.89
CA SER A 503 37.30 8.44 13.59
C SER A 503 36.18 7.69 12.86
N ILE A 504 36.07 6.36 13.08
CA ILE A 504 35.02 5.54 12.48
C ILE A 504 33.67 5.82 13.10
N GLY A 505 33.60 6.07 14.41
CA GLY A 505 32.34 6.42 15.10
C GLY A 505 31.70 7.69 14.51
N VAL A 506 32.49 8.75 14.38
CA VAL A 506 32.04 10.04 13.80
C VAL A 506 31.58 9.88 12.35
N PHE A 507 32.31 9.08 11.57
CA PHE A 507 31.98 8.75 10.19
C PHE A 507 30.67 7.97 10.07
N VAL A 508 30.49 6.92 10.87
CA VAL A 508 29.29 6.08 10.90
C VAL A 508 28.06 6.91 11.28
N ASP A 509 28.15 7.75 12.31
CA ASP A 509 27.03 8.56 12.76
C ASP A 509 26.58 9.57 11.69
N TRP A 510 27.50 10.17 10.95
CA TRP A 510 27.13 11.05 9.84
C TRP A 510 26.48 10.28 8.68
N CYS A 511 27.01 9.10 8.34
CA CYS A 511 26.48 8.26 7.26
C CYS A 511 25.05 7.78 7.55
N LEU A 512 24.75 7.52 8.82
CA LEU A 512 23.45 7.02 9.27
C LEU A 512 22.48 8.13 9.72
N ARG A 513 22.90 9.39 9.68
CA ARG A 513 22.05 10.55 9.99
C ARG A 513 21.02 10.78 8.87
N GLU A 514 19.83 11.24 9.23
CA GLU A 514 18.77 11.63 8.28
C GLU A 514 19.10 12.93 7.52
#